data_AF-A0AAT9HNL8-F1
#
_entry.id   AF-A0AAT9HNL8-F1
#
_cell.length_a   1.000
_cell.length_b   1.000
_cell.length_c   1.000
_cell.angle_alpha   90.00
_cell.angle_beta   90.00
_cell.angle_gamma   90.00
#
_symmetry.space_group_name_H-M   'P 1'
#
loop_
_entity.id
_entity.type
_entity.pdbx_description
1 polymer ?
#
loop_
_entity_poly.entity_id
_entity_poly.type
_entity_poly.pdbx_seq_one_letter_code
_entity_poly.pdbx_strand_id
1 'polypeptide(L)'
;MGKVVTDSLGLTLYRFDQDTAEPPATNCEDDCAKTWPPVPADDASAGEGIDKALLGSVTRADGTKQLTLGGWPAYRYVKDVNAGDVKGQGVGGKWFALNPEGKKAKAADQPGLSTRQDPELGEIVVDRNGMTVYRFTKDEAWPKPVSACTGACLEKWPVVAPVDINDTKGIEKKNYMTFTRPDGAEQQTIYCWPIYTFAGDKAPGDTNGQGVGGTWYAVRPDGKPVGAPEK
;
A
#
# COMPACT_ATOMS: atom_id res chain seq x y z
N MET A 1 -10.18 1.76 -0.81
CA MET A 1 -10.02 2.10 0.62
C MET A 1 -11.38 1.91 1.29
N GLY A 2 -11.66 0.71 1.81
CA GLY A 2 -12.58 0.61 2.95
C GLY A 2 -12.12 1.57 4.05
N LYS A 3 -13.09 2.05 4.84
CA LYS A 3 -12.91 3.26 5.65
C LYS A 3 -11.67 3.15 6.55
N VAL A 4 -10.70 4.03 6.34
CA VAL A 4 -9.60 4.27 7.27
C VAL A 4 -9.92 5.51 8.09
N VAL A 5 -9.53 5.49 9.35
CA VAL A 5 -9.70 6.65 10.23
C VAL A 5 -8.58 7.62 9.95
N THR A 6 -8.95 8.88 9.76
CA THR A 6 -8.03 9.99 9.59
C THR A 6 -8.30 11.05 10.65
N ASP A 7 -7.30 11.88 10.93
CA ASP A 7 -7.52 13.09 11.73
C ASP A 7 -8.15 14.23 10.89
N SER A 8 -8.32 15.40 11.50
CA SER A 8 -8.89 16.59 10.85
C SER A 8 -8.06 17.13 9.68
N LEU A 9 -6.79 16.72 9.55
CA LEU A 9 -5.90 17.07 8.44
C LEU A 9 -5.91 16.00 7.34
N GLY A 10 -6.67 14.91 7.51
CA GLY A 10 -6.73 13.79 6.58
C GLY A 10 -5.55 12.82 6.70
N LEU A 11 -4.75 12.91 7.78
CA LEU A 11 -3.65 11.98 8.02
C LEU A 11 -4.18 10.68 8.61
N THR A 12 -3.72 9.54 8.08
CA THR A 12 -4.14 8.21 8.51
C THR A 12 -3.74 7.93 9.95
N LEU A 13 -4.67 7.39 10.74
CA LEU A 13 -4.40 6.93 12.10
C LEU A 13 -4.13 5.43 12.11
N TYR A 14 -3.18 5.03 12.95
CA TYR A 14 -2.64 3.68 13.03
C TYR A 14 -2.83 3.07 14.42
N ARG A 15 -2.84 1.74 14.45
CA ARG A 15 -2.73 0.89 15.65
C ARG A 15 -1.48 0.03 15.56
N PHE A 16 -0.95 -0.29 16.73
CA PHE A 16 0.19 -1.16 16.89
C PHE A 16 -0.24 -2.50 17.46
N ASP A 17 0.14 -3.60 16.81
CA ASP A 17 -0.27 -4.94 17.25
C ASP A 17 0.36 -5.41 18.56
N GLN A 18 1.40 -4.74 19.03
CA GLN A 18 1.95 -5.02 20.36
C GLN A 18 1.17 -4.31 21.48
N ASP A 19 0.24 -3.41 21.16
CA ASP A 19 -0.63 -2.78 22.15
C ASP A 19 -1.76 -3.72 22.58
N THR A 20 -2.49 -3.34 23.64
CA THR A 20 -3.69 -4.05 24.09
C THR A 20 -4.90 -3.13 24.01
N ALA A 21 -6.08 -3.71 23.71
CA ALA A 21 -7.33 -2.96 23.64
C ALA A 21 -8.19 -3.09 24.91
N GLU A 22 -8.00 -4.16 25.69
CA GLU A 22 -8.77 -4.43 26.90
C GLU A 22 -7.88 -5.10 27.97
N PRO A 23 -7.43 -4.35 28.99
CA PRO A 23 -7.50 -2.89 29.09
C PRO A 23 -6.65 -2.22 27.99
N PRO A 24 -6.99 -0.99 27.57
CA PRO A 24 -6.15 -0.20 26.68
C PRO A 24 -4.76 0.02 27.28
N ALA A 25 -3.71 -0.38 26.57
CA ALA A 25 -2.32 -0.10 26.94
C ALA A 25 -1.44 0.06 25.70
N THR A 26 -0.49 1.00 25.77
CA THR A 26 0.52 1.23 24.74
C THR A 26 1.85 0.58 25.12
N ASN A 27 2.52 -0.05 24.15
CA ASN A 27 3.89 -0.54 24.23
C ASN A 27 4.85 0.28 23.34
N CYS A 28 4.36 1.34 22.70
CA CYS A 28 5.14 2.22 21.85
C CYS A 28 5.49 3.50 22.62
N GLU A 29 6.64 3.49 23.29
CA GLU A 29 7.18 4.60 24.08
C GLU A 29 8.50 5.11 23.49
N ASP A 30 8.97 6.27 23.98
CA ASP A 30 10.28 6.86 23.64
C ASP A 30 10.54 6.98 22.12
N ASP A 31 11.57 6.31 21.61
CA ASP A 31 11.96 6.35 20.19
C ASP A 31 10.86 5.81 19.27
N CYS A 32 10.03 4.88 19.76
CA CYS A 32 8.87 4.43 19.01
C CYS A 32 7.89 5.59 18.80
N ALA A 33 7.60 6.37 19.84
CA ALA A 33 6.71 7.52 19.79
C ALA A 33 7.25 8.68 18.93
N LYS A 34 8.57 8.76 18.69
CA LYS A 34 9.14 9.71 17.73
C LYS A 34 8.80 9.35 16.28
N THR A 35 8.70 8.06 15.96
CA THR A 35 8.34 7.58 14.61
C THR A 35 6.83 7.45 14.45
N TRP A 36 6.15 7.12 15.55
CA TRP A 36 4.70 6.94 15.64
C TRP A 36 4.12 7.86 16.70
N PRO A 37 3.96 9.16 16.42
CA PRO A 37 3.47 10.10 17.41
C PRO A 37 2.07 9.71 17.91
N PRO A 38 1.85 9.64 19.24
CA PRO A 38 0.54 9.35 19.79
C PRO A 38 -0.44 10.47 19.46
N VAL A 39 -1.68 10.12 19.15
CA VAL A 39 -2.76 11.09 18.93
C VAL A 39 -3.29 11.55 20.29
N PRO A 40 -3.29 12.86 20.61
CA PRO A 40 -3.86 13.36 21.87
C PRO A 40 -5.37 13.08 21.97
N ALA A 41 -5.86 12.79 23.18
CA ALA A 41 -7.28 12.49 23.41
C ALA A 41 -8.16 13.73 23.64
N ASP A 42 -7.57 14.86 24.07
CA ASP A 42 -8.33 15.96 24.68
C ASP A 42 -9.31 16.65 23.71
N ASP A 43 -8.96 16.73 22.43
CA ASP A 43 -9.78 17.38 21.39
C ASP A 43 -10.42 16.37 20.42
N ALA A 44 -10.47 15.08 20.78
CA ALA A 44 -10.94 14.05 19.88
C ALA A 44 -12.48 14.03 19.78
N SER A 45 -13.00 14.18 18.57
CA SER A 45 -14.40 14.01 18.24
C SER A 45 -14.60 12.92 17.19
N ALA A 46 -15.69 12.16 17.27
CA ALA A 46 -16.01 11.13 16.29
C ALA A 46 -16.32 11.77 14.93
N GLY A 47 -15.50 11.42 13.93
CA GLY A 47 -15.77 11.76 12.53
C GLY A 47 -16.88 10.90 11.93
N GLU A 48 -17.23 11.18 10.68
CA GLU A 48 -18.30 10.47 9.97
C GLU A 48 -18.04 8.95 9.92
N GLY A 49 -19.03 8.17 10.34
CA GLY A 49 -18.96 6.71 10.34
C GLY A 49 -18.19 6.08 11.50
N ILE A 50 -17.73 6.87 12.46
CA ILE A 50 -17.16 6.39 13.73
C ILE A 50 -18.23 6.44 14.80
N ASP A 51 -18.46 5.32 15.49
CA ASP A 51 -19.32 5.31 16.67
C ASP A 51 -18.60 6.02 17.83
N LYS A 52 -19.23 7.09 18.34
CA LYS A 52 -18.70 7.87 19.47
C LYS A 52 -18.46 7.01 20.71
N ALA A 53 -19.21 5.92 20.91
CA ALA A 53 -19.02 4.99 22.02
C ALA A 53 -17.70 4.22 21.97
N LEU A 54 -17.06 4.15 20.79
CA LEU A 54 -15.76 3.50 20.61
C LEU A 54 -14.58 4.41 20.93
N LEU A 55 -14.80 5.73 21.02
CA LEU A 55 -13.74 6.65 21.41
C LEU A 55 -13.47 6.53 22.91
N GLY A 56 -12.19 6.44 23.23
CA GLY A 56 -11.71 6.41 24.60
C GLY A 56 -10.35 7.07 24.73
N SER A 57 -9.70 6.82 25.86
CA SER A 57 -8.31 7.24 26.04
C SER A 57 -7.54 6.23 26.86
N VAL A 58 -6.23 6.23 26.68
CA VAL A 58 -5.26 5.54 27.55
C VAL A 58 -4.34 6.59 28.14
N THR A 59 -4.04 6.47 29.43
CA THR A 59 -3.01 7.31 30.08
C THR A 59 -1.67 6.64 29.86
N ARG A 60 -0.74 7.34 29.21
CA ARG A 60 0.62 6.87 28.93
C ARG A 60 1.49 6.98 30.19
N ALA A 61 2.68 6.38 30.16
CA ALA A 61 3.60 6.38 31.30
C ALA A 61 4.08 7.79 31.69
N ASP A 62 4.14 8.71 30.73
CA ASP A 62 4.49 10.13 30.93
C ASP A 62 3.31 10.98 31.47
N GLY A 63 2.14 10.38 31.69
CA GLY A 63 0.93 11.04 32.18
C GLY A 63 0.07 11.68 31.09
N THR A 64 0.51 11.69 29.83
CA THR A 64 -0.30 12.21 28.72
C THR A 64 -1.45 11.27 28.37
N LYS A 65 -2.54 11.81 27.81
CA LYS A 65 -3.68 11.03 27.34
C LYS A 65 -3.62 10.83 25.84
N GLN A 66 -3.57 9.57 25.43
CA GLN A 66 -3.64 9.17 24.02
C GLN A 66 -5.04 8.69 23.68
N LEU A 67 -5.52 9.09 22.51
CA LEU A 67 -6.79 8.66 21.94
C LEU A 67 -6.78 7.14 21.73
N THR A 68 -7.87 6.49 22.12
CA THR A 68 -8.15 5.11 21.72
C THR A 68 -9.40 5.04 20.88
N LEU A 69 -9.43 4.09 19.94
CA LEU A 69 -10.63 3.74 19.17
C LEU A 69 -10.86 2.24 19.29
N GLY A 70 -12.05 1.84 19.77
CA GLY A 70 -12.35 0.44 20.06
C GLY A 70 -11.35 -0.18 21.04
N GLY A 71 -10.82 0.63 21.96
CA GLY A 71 -9.79 0.27 22.94
C GLY A 71 -8.34 0.34 22.43
N TRP A 72 -8.10 0.40 21.12
CA TRP A 72 -6.74 0.43 20.56
C TRP A 72 -6.12 1.83 20.59
N PRO A 73 -4.88 2.02 21.08
CA PRO A 73 -4.18 3.30 21.02
C PRO A 73 -3.95 3.77 19.57
N ALA A 74 -4.25 5.04 19.30
CA ALA A 74 -4.14 5.64 17.98
C ALA A 74 -2.84 6.45 17.82
N TYR A 75 -2.15 6.25 16.69
CA TYR A 75 -0.89 6.93 16.34
C TYR A 75 -0.97 7.58 14.96
N ARG A 76 -0.15 8.60 14.74
CA ARG A 76 0.22 9.08 13.40
C ARG A 76 1.52 8.42 12.95
N TYR A 77 1.86 8.54 11.68
CA TYR A 77 3.16 8.12 11.16
C TYR A 77 3.93 9.31 10.60
N VAL A 78 5.17 9.54 11.05
CA VAL A 78 5.93 10.75 10.65
C VAL A 78 6.24 10.86 9.17
N LYS A 79 6.16 9.76 8.40
CA LYS A 79 6.37 9.80 6.93
C LYS A 79 5.09 10.08 6.15
N ASP A 80 3.93 10.05 6.81
CA ASP A 80 2.66 10.48 6.23
C ASP A 80 2.57 12.01 6.36
N VAL A 81 2.81 12.69 5.25
CA VAL A 81 2.90 14.16 5.18
C VAL A 81 1.66 14.75 4.52
N ASN A 82 1.05 13.99 3.59
CA ASN A 82 -0.12 14.43 2.84
C ASN A 82 -1.38 13.68 3.31
N ALA A 83 -2.52 14.35 3.20
CA ALA A 83 -3.81 13.70 3.42
C ALA A 83 -3.97 12.46 2.51
N GLY A 84 -4.42 11.36 3.10
CA GLY A 84 -4.56 10.08 2.40
C GLY A 84 -3.27 9.26 2.24
N ASP A 85 -2.12 9.77 2.72
CA ASP A 85 -0.93 8.95 2.87
C ASP A 85 -1.25 7.76 3.79
N VAL A 86 -0.77 6.57 3.40
CA VAL A 86 -0.93 5.33 4.17
C VAL A 86 0.40 4.58 4.34
N LYS A 87 1.54 5.28 4.34
CA LYS A 87 2.88 4.66 4.28
C LYS A 87 3.21 3.87 5.54
N GLY A 88 2.49 4.11 6.63
CA GLY A 88 2.59 3.33 7.86
C GLY A 88 1.98 1.92 7.77
N GLN A 89 1.19 1.62 6.74
CA GLN A 89 0.47 0.35 6.64
C GLN A 89 1.44 -0.82 6.46
N GLY A 90 1.38 -1.79 7.36
CA GLY A 90 2.21 -3.00 7.32
C GLY A 90 3.67 -2.79 7.75
N VAL A 91 4.07 -1.60 8.19
CA VAL A 91 5.44 -1.34 8.64
C VAL A 91 5.81 -2.33 9.74
N GLY A 92 6.94 -3.02 9.56
CA GLY A 92 7.43 -4.05 10.49
C GLY A 92 6.47 -5.22 10.74
N GLY A 93 5.44 -5.40 9.90
CA GLY A 93 4.39 -6.41 10.07
C GLY A 93 3.49 -6.20 11.30
N LYS A 94 3.58 -5.04 11.96
CA LYS A 94 2.94 -4.76 13.26
C LYS A 94 2.08 -3.51 13.26
N TRP A 95 2.28 -2.61 12.30
CA TRP A 95 1.57 -1.34 12.21
C TRP A 95 0.48 -1.40 11.16
N PHE A 96 -0.73 -0.98 11.52
CA PHE A 96 -1.88 -1.06 10.62
C PHE A 96 -2.77 0.16 10.80
N ALA A 97 -3.29 0.71 9.70
CA ALA A 97 -4.28 1.76 9.74
C ALA A 97 -5.50 1.29 10.55
N LEU A 98 -6.13 2.21 11.27
CA LEU A 98 -7.35 1.97 12.01
C LEU A 98 -8.55 2.01 11.07
N ASN A 99 -9.48 1.07 11.22
CA ASN A 99 -10.83 1.21 10.67
C ASN A 99 -11.77 1.88 11.70
N PRO A 100 -13.00 2.29 11.33
CA PRO A 100 -13.93 2.96 12.25
C PRO A 100 -14.33 2.14 13.49
N GLU A 101 -14.09 0.83 13.50
CA GLU A 101 -14.33 -0.03 14.66
C GLU A 101 -13.11 -0.19 15.59
N GLY A 102 -12.00 0.51 15.31
CA GLY A 102 -10.75 0.36 16.07
C GLY A 102 -9.90 -0.85 15.69
N LYS A 103 -10.35 -1.64 14.71
CA LYS A 103 -9.66 -2.83 14.24
C LYS A 103 -8.62 -2.46 13.18
N LYS A 104 -7.78 -3.43 12.79
CA LYS A 104 -6.95 -3.27 11.58
C LYS A 104 -7.91 -2.96 10.46
N ALA A 105 -7.71 -1.81 9.81
CA ALA A 105 -8.07 -1.71 8.43
C ALA A 105 -7.35 -2.85 7.73
N LYS A 106 -8.12 -3.87 7.33
CA LYS A 106 -7.73 -4.72 6.23
C LYS A 106 -7.33 -3.75 5.12
N ALA A 107 -6.22 -3.99 4.41
CA ALA A 107 -5.90 -3.20 3.22
C ALA A 107 -7.16 -3.14 2.38
N ALA A 108 -7.76 -1.97 2.35
CA ALA A 108 -9.20 -1.92 2.32
C ALA A 108 -9.61 -1.85 0.87
N ASP A 109 -9.97 -2.98 0.24
CA ASP A 109 -10.34 -3.11 -1.18
C ASP A 109 -9.65 -2.03 -2.02
N GLN A 110 -8.31 -2.05 -2.03
CA GLN A 110 -7.65 -1.36 -3.12
C GLN A 110 -8.10 -2.08 -4.39
N PRO A 111 -8.41 -1.33 -5.45
CA PRO A 111 -8.61 -1.95 -6.74
C PRO A 111 -7.45 -2.91 -7.00
N GLY A 112 -7.71 -4.08 -7.58
CA GLY A 112 -6.71 -5.06 -7.96
C GLY A 112 -5.45 -4.45 -8.56
N LEU A 113 -5.59 -3.34 -9.30
CA LEU A 113 -4.52 -2.42 -9.67
C LEU A 113 -4.93 -0.95 -9.50
N SER A 114 -4.03 -0.13 -8.96
CA SER A 114 -4.25 1.32 -8.85
C SER A 114 -2.98 2.13 -9.03
N THR A 115 -3.06 3.47 -8.94
CA THR A 115 -1.88 4.36 -9.03
C THR A 115 -1.55 5.01 -7.68
N ARG A 116 -0.27 5.32 -7.48
CA ARG A 116 0.27 6.07 -6.33
C ARG A 116 1.29 7.09 -6.83
N GLN A 117 1.37 8.25 -6.19
CA GLN A 117 2.47 9.19 -6.37
C GLN A 117 3.69 8.73 -5.57
N ASP A 118 4.77 8.41 -6.28
CA ASP A 118 6.07 8.12 -5.72
C ASP A 118 6.95 9.37 -5.75
N PRO A 119 7.68 9.69 -4.66
CA PRO A 119 8.48 10.92 -4.59
C PRO A 119 9.63 10.97 -5.60
N GLU A 120 10.14 9.84 -6.05
CA GLU A 120 11.28 9.77 -6.98
C GLU A 120 10.83 9.40 -8.40
N LEU A 121 9.84 8.52 -8.51
CA LEU A 121 9.39 7.95 -9.79
C LEU A 121 8.14 8.62 -10.37
N GLY A 122 7.49 9.51 -9.62
CA GLY A 122 6.23 10.13 -9.99
C GLY A 122 5.06 9.14 -9.92
N GLU A 123 4.05 9.30 -10.77
CA GLU A 123 2.89 8.42 -10.74
C GLU A 123 3.21 7.01 -11.26
N ILE A 124 3.02 6.00 -10.41
CA ILE A 124 3.30 4.60 -10.71
C ILE A 124 2.14 3.68 -10.32
N VAL A 125 2.09 2.51 -10.95
CA VAL A 125 1.08 1.48 -10.71
C VAL A 125 1.46 0.58 -9.54
N VAL A 126 0.46 0.21 -8.75
CA VAL A 126 0.57 -0.68 -7.59
C VAL A 126 -0.52 -1.76 -7.61
N ASP A 127 -0.24 -2.91 -7.00
CA ASP A 127 -1.24 -3.97 -6.79
C ASP A 127 -2.20 -3.65 -5.64
N ARG A 128 -3.17 -4.54 -5.39
CA ARG A 128 -4.12 -4.43 -4.26
C ARG A 128 -3.45 -4.32 -2.88
N ASN A 129 -2.23 -4.81 -2.74
CA ASN A 129 -1.47 -4.73 -1.50
C ASN A 129 -0.64 -3.44 -1.43
N GLY A 130 -0.63 -2.60 -2.47
CA GLY A 130 0.18 -1.39 -2.57
C GLY A 130 1.64 -1.67 -3.00
N MET A 131 1.94 -2.90 -3.45
CA MET A 131 3.25 -3.28 -3.97
C MET A 131 3.45 -2.68 -5.35
N THR A 132 4.64 -2.17 -5.62
CA THR A 132 4.95 -1.56 -6.91
C THR A 132 4.87 -2.59 -8.04
N VAL A 133 4.26 -2.19 -9.15
CA VAL A 133 4.13 -3.02 -10.34
C VAL A 133 5.21 -2.62 -11.35
N TYR A 134 5.89 -3.63 -11.89
CA TYR A 134 7.01 -3.50 -12.81
C TYR A 134 6.73 -4.16 -14.15
N ARG A 135 7.48 -3.73 -15.16
CA ARG A 135 7.54 -4.35 -16.49
C ARG A 135 8.97 -4.71 -16.86
N PHE A 136 9.12 -5.75 -17.66
CA PHE A 136 10.40 -6.22 -18.15
C PHE A 136 10.65 -5.75 -19.60
N THR A 137 11.76 -5.07 -19.84
CA THR A 137 12.11 -4.53 -21.17
C THR A 137 12.48 -5.59 -22.22
N LYS A 138 12.61 -6.86 -21.81
CA LYS A 138 12.81 -7.99 -22.72
C LYS A 138 11.52 -8.71 -23.09
N ASP A 139 10.39 -8.31 -22.51
CA ASP A 139 9.08 -8.82 -22.93
C ASP A 139 8.67 -8.18 -24.27
N GLU A 140 7.69 -8.80 -24.91
CA GLU A 140 7.07 -8.30 -26.13
C GLU A 140 5.61 -7.97 -25.84
N ALA A 141 5.10 -6.86 -26.38
CA ALA A 141 3.72 -6.41 -26.17
C ALA A 141 2.80 -6.65 -27.38
N TRP A 142 3.31 -6.44 -28.61
CA TRP A 142 2.53 -6.52 -29.84
C TRP A 142 3.32 -7.29 -30.92
N PRO A 143 2.68 -8.12 -31.78
CA PRO A 143 1.23 -8.34 -31.94
C PRO A 143 0.58 -9.25 -30.89
N LYS A 144 1.39 -9.89 -30.06
CA LYS A 144 0.92 -10.72 -28.95
C LYS A 144 1.85 -10.48 -27.75
N PRO A 145 1.31 -10.33 -26.52
CA PRO A 145 2.13 -10.28 -25.32
C PRO A 145 2.89 -11.60 -25.12
N VAL A 146 4.20 -11.49 -24.88
CA VAL A 146 5.09 -12.62 -24.55
C VAL A 146 5.98 -12.21 -23.38
N SER A 147 5.97 -13.04 -22.34
CA SER A 147 6.89 -12.92 -21.22
C SER A 147 8.18 -13.69 -21.49
N ALA A 148 9.31 -13.00 -21.46
CA ALA A 148 10.65 -13.59 -21.43
C ALA A 148 11.04 -14.08 -20.02
N CYS A 149 10.26 -13.74 -18.99
CA CYS A 149 10.48 -14.17 -17.62
C CYS A 149 9.73 -15.48 -17.34
N THR A 150 10.46 -16.60 -17.35
CA THR A 150 9.93 -17.95 -17.08
C THR A 150 10.80 -18.69 -16.05
N GLY A 151 10.27 -19.77 -15.48
CA GLY A 151 11.00 -20.60 -14.50
C GLY A 151 11.49 -19.79 -13.29
N ALA A 152 12.77 -19.94 -12.93
CA ALA A 152 13.39 -19.28 -11.77
C ALA A 152 13.33 -17.74 -11.82
N CYS A 153 13.09 -17.13 -12.98
CA CYS A 153 12.84 -15.69 -13.06
C CYS A 153 11.60 -15.28 -12.24
N LEU A 154 10.56 -16.13 -12.24
CA LEU A 154 9.30 -15.88 -11.55
C LEU A 154 9.39 -15.95 -10.03
N GLU A 155 10.41 -16.61 -9.48
CA GLU A 155 10.67 -16.60 -8.04
C GLU A 155 11.06 -15.21 -7.55
N LYS A 156 11.74 -14.43 -8.41
CA LYS A 156 12.15 -13.04 -8.13
C LYS A 156 11.13 -12.02 -8.63
N TRP A 157 10.45 -12.34 -9.72
CA TRP A 157 9.47 -11.48 -10.38
C TRP A 157 8.14 -12.22 -10.53
N PRO A 158 7.37 -12.35 -9.43
CA PRO A 158 6.06 -12.96 -9.51
C PRO A 158 5.17 -12.20 -10.50
N VAL A 159 4.39 -12.94 -11.29
CA VAL A 159 3.44 -12.33 -12.22
C VAL A 159 2.31 -11.65 -11.45
N VAL A 160 1.76 -10.57 -12.01
CA VAL A 160 0.47 -10.06 -11.56
C VAL A 160 -0.62 -10.90 -12.22
N ALA A 161 -1.45 -11.53 -11.40
CA ALA A 161 -2.60 -12.33 -11.84
C ALA A 161 -3.67 -11.43 -12.52
N PRO A 162 -4.60 -12.00 -13.31
CA PRO A 162 -5.71 -11.27 -13.89
C PRO A 162 -6.45 -10.39 -12.87
N VAL A 163 -6.68 -9.13 -13.25
CA VAL A 163 -7.45 -8.15 -12.46
C VAL A 163 -8.59 -7.62 -13.31
N ASP A 164 -9.81 -7.68 -12.78
CA ASP A 164 -11.00 -7.16 -13.46
C ASP A 164 -10.81 -5.68 -13.81
N ILE A 165 -11.17 -5.29 -15.03
CA ILE A 165 -11.01 -3.92 -15.52
C ILE A 165 -11.80 -2.88 -14.70
N ASN A 166 -12.86 -3.30 -14.03
CA ASN A 166 -13.65 -2.47 -13.11
C ASN A 166 -13.04 -2.42 -11.71
N ASP A 167 -12.17 -3.37 -11.38
CA ASP A 167 -11.34 -3.40 -10.19
C ASP A 167 -9.99 -2.70 -10.43
N THR A 168 -10.01 -1.60 -11.20
CA THR A 168 -8.84 -0.74 -11.44
C THR A 168 -9.14 0.73 -11.17
N LYS A 169 -8.13 1.51 -10.76
CA LYS A 169 -8.26 2.97 -10.57
C LYS A 169 -7.03 3.73 -11.04
N GLY A 170 -7.23 4.77 -11.86
CA GLY A 170 -6.15 5.66 -12.31
C GLY A 170 -5.29 5.12 -13.45
N ILE A 171 -5.57 3.90 -13.93
CA ILE A 171 -4.79 3.24 -15.00
C ILE A 171 -5.50 3.43 -16.34
N GLU A 172 -4.72 3.64 -17.40
CA GLU A 172 -5.26 3.66 -18.75
C GLU A 172 -5.77 2.27 -19.16
N LYS A 173 -7.04 2.21 -19.58
CA LYS A 173 -7.73 0.96 -19.92
C LYS A 173 -7.50 0.51 -21.36
N LYS A 174 -6.84 1.33 -22.19
CA LYS A 174 -6.53 0.97 -23.57
C LYS A 174 -5.58 -0.22 -23.59
N ASN A 175 -5.94 -1.27 -24.32
CA ASN A 175 -5.14 -2.49 -24.43
C ASN A 175 -4.84 -3.15 -23.06
N TYR A 176 -5.72 -2.94 -22.07
CA TYR A 176 -5.69 -3.65 -20.80
C TYR A 176 -6.30 -5.04 -21.00
N MET A 177 -5.48 -6.09 -20.90
CA MET A 177 -5.88 -7.46 -21.22
C MET A 177 -5.03 -8.48 -20.45
N THR A 178 -5.44 -9.74 -20.51
CA THR A 178 -4.65 -10.87 -20.02
C THR A 178 -4.13 -11.70 -21.18
N PHE A 179 -3.12 -12.54 -20.92
CA PHE A 179 -2.72 -13.59 -21.86
C PHE A 179 -2.33 -14.86 -21.12
N THR A 180 -2.49 -15.99 -21.80
CA THR A 180 -2.02 -17.30 -21.31
C THR A 180 -0.56 -17.46 -21.65
N ARG A 181 0.26 -17.67 -20.62
CA ARG A 181 1.69 -17.93 -20.73
C ARG A 181 1.96 -19.37 -21.23
N PRO A 182 3.19 -19.68 -21.68
CA PRO A 182 3.56 -21.04 -22.09
C PRO A 182 3.44 -22.09 -20.98
N ASP A 183 3.53 -21.67 -19.72
CA ASP A 183 3.34 -22.52 -18.53
C ASP A 183 1.86 -22.74 -18.16
N GLY A 184 0.92 -22.15 -18.92
CA GLY A 184 -0.52 -22.26 -18.73
C GLY A 184 -1.11 -21.24 -17.76
N ALA A 185 -0.29 -20.46 -17.03
CA ALA A 185 -0.79 -19.43 -16.13
C ALA A 185 -1.28 -18.20 -16.90
N GLU A 186 -2.30 -17.52 -16.38
CA GLU A 186 -2.71 -16.22 -16.89
C GLU A 186 -1.90 -15.09 -16.24
N GLN A 187 -1.57 -14.09 -17.03
CA GLN A 187 -0.87 -12.89 -16.56
C GLN A 187 -1.55 -11.63 -17.07
N GLN A 188 -1.66 -10.64 -16.19
CA GLN A 188 -2.19 -9.33 -16.50
C GLN A 188 -1.20 -8.52 -17.34
N THR A 189 -1.73 -7.67 -18.21
CA THR A 189 -0.96 -6.67 -18.95
C THR A 189 -1.53 -5.26 -18.76
N ILE A 190 -0.70 -4.24 -18.92
CA ILE A 190 -1.12 -2.84 -19.10
C ILE A 190 -0.57 -2.38 -20.45
N TYR A 191 -1.44 -1.90 -21.33
CA TYR A 191 -1.08 -1.54 -22.69
C TYR A 191 -0.35 -2.69 -23.44
N CYS A 192 -0.87 -3.91 -23.31
CA CYS A 192 -0.25 -5.16 -23.78
C CYS A 192 1.12 -5.54 -23.18
N TRP A 193 1.71 -4.76 -22.28
CA TRP A 193 2.97 -5.14 -21.62
C TRP A 193 2.71 -6.06 -20.43
N PRO A 194 3.35 -7.25 -20.33
CA PRO A 194 3.26 -8.09 -19.14
C PRO A 194 3.76 -7.37 -17.89
N ILE A 195 3.03 -7.54 -16.78
CA ILE A 195 3.34 -6.87 -15.51
C ILE A 195 3.60 -7.86 -14.36
N TYR A 196 4.43 -7.42 -13.42
CA TYR A 196 5.00 -8.24 -12.34
C TYR A 196 5.06 -7.44 -11.04
N THR A 197 5.12 -8.15 -9.91
CA THR A 197 5.61 -7.60 -8.65
C THR A 197 7.06 -8.06 -8.43
N PHE A 198 7.73 -7.49 -7.44
CA PHE A 198 9.11 -7.85 -7.13
C PHE A 198 9.22 -8.50 -5.75
N ALA A 199 9.81 -9.70 -5.68
CA ALA A 199 9.98 -10.42 -4.43
C ALA A 199 10.92 -9.72 -3.44
N GLY A 200 11.75 -8.77 -3.91
CA GLY A 200 12.59 -7.94 -3.06
C GLY A 200 11.84 -6.79 -2.37
N ASP A 201 10.65 -6.42 -2.85
CA ASP A 201 9.78 -5.46 -2.16
C ASP A 201 9.10 -6.17 -0.98
N LYS A 202 9.27 -5.61 0.23
CA LYS A 202 8.80 -6.20 1.49
C LYS A 202 7.65 -5.42 2.12
N ALA A 203 7.47 -4.18 1.72
CA ALA A 203 6.40 -3.32 2.20
C ALA A 203 5.75 -2.52 1.04
N PRO A 204 4.49 -2.11 1.20
CA PRO A 204 3.87 -1.14 0.30
C PRO A 204 4.70 0.15 0.26
N GLY A 205 4.89 0.71 -0.93
CA GLY A 205 5.77 1.86 -1.11
C GLY A 205 7.18 1.52 -1.58
N ASP A 206 7.63 0.29 -1.39
CA ASP A 206 8.94 -0.16 -1.88
C ASP A 206 9.02 -0.10 -3.41
N THR A 207 10.15 0.38 -3.92
CA THR A 207 10.47 0.48 -5.36
C THR A 207 11.78 -0.22 -5.70
N ASN A 208 12.20 -1.22 -4.91
CA ASN A 208 13.53 -1.83 -5.00
C ASN A 208 13.76 -2.61 -6.32
N GLY A 209 12.69 -2.91 -7.05
CA GLY A 209 12.77 -3.50 -8.38
C GLY A 209 13.16 -2.51 -9.49
N GLN A 210 13.11 -1.21 -9.21
CA GLN A 210 13.40 -0.18 -10.20
C GLN A 210 14.87 -0.27 -10.66
N GLY A 211 15.07 -0.40 -11.98
CA GLY A 211 16.39 -0.45 -12.60
C GLY A 211 17.14 -1.77 -12.39
N VAL A 212 16.55 -2.79 -11.76
CA VAL A 212 17.24 -4.07 -11.53
C VAL A 212 17.71 -4.66 -12.86
N GLY A 213 19.01 -4.96 -12.95
CA GLY A 213 19.65 -5.47 -14.16
C GLY A 213 19.58 -4.55 -15.38
N GLY A 214 19.22 -3.27 -15.20
CA GLY A 214 18.99 -2.31 -16.28
C GLY A 214 17.76 -2.62 -17.14
N THR A 215 16.92 -3.57 -16.73
CA THR A 215 15.87 -4.14 -17.57
C THR A 215 14.47 -4.15 -16.95
N TRP A 216 14.37 -3.89 -15.65
CA TRP A 216 13.12 -3.88 -14.89
C TRP A 216 12.79 -2.46 -14.44
N TYR A 217 11.55 -2.03 -14.67
CA TYR A 217 11.14 -0.65 -14.39
C TYR A 217 9.71 -0.60 -13.89
N ALA A 218 9.44 0.28 -12.93
CA ALA A 218 8.11 0.59 -12.43
C ALA A 218 7.23 1.08 -13.59
N VAL A 219 5.95 0.72 -13.52
CA VAL A 219 4.98 0.98 -14.59
C VAL A 219 4.23 2.27 -14.31
N ARG A 220 4.14 3.13 -15.31
CA ARG A 220 3.30 4.34 -15.32
C ARG A 220 1.83 4.00 -15.60
N PRO A 221 0.88 4.91 -15.31
CA PRO A 221 -0.53 4.70 -15.63
C PRO A 221 -0.84 4.37 -17.10
N ASP A 222 0.00 4.84 -18.03
CA ASP A 222 -0.09 4.60 -19.48
C ASP A 222 0.61 3.30 -19.95
N GLY A 223 1.11 2.49 -19.01
CA GLY A 223 1.84 1.24 -19.28
C GLY A 223 3.32 1.42 -19.65
N LYS A 224 3.81 2.66 -19.76
CA LYS A 224 5.23 2.94 -20.05
C LYS A 224 6.11 2.69 -18.82
N PRO A 225 7.40 2.38 -19.00
CA PRO A 225 8.31 2.26 -17.88
C PRO A 225 8.72 3.66 -17.39
N VAL A 226 8.90 3.83 -16.08
CA VAL A 226 9.48 5.07 -15.55
C VAL A 226 10.97 5.11 -15.85
N GLY A 227 11.40 6.12 -16.62
CA GLY A 227 12.82 6.45 -16.79
C GLY A 227 13.66 5.43 -17.56
N ALA A 228 13.05 4.46 -18.25
CA ALA A 228 13.83 3.56 -19.10
C ALA A 228 14.28 4.30 -20.38
N PRO A 229 15.49 4.01 -20.89
CA PRO A 229 15.93 4.52 -22.19
C PRO A 229 14.94 4.11 -23.27
N GLU A 230 14.55 5.05 -24.14
CA GLU A 230 13.78 4.72 -25.34
C GLU A 230 14.61 3.80 -26.24
N LYS A 231 13.99 2.72 -26.73
CA LYS A 231 14.57 1.85 -27.76
C LYS A 231 14.22 2.39 -29.14
#